data_AF-A0A173MB00-F1
#
_entry.id   AF-A0A173MB00-F1
#
_cell.length_a   1.000
_cell.length_b   1.000
_cell.length_c   1.000
_cell.angle_alpha   90.00
_cell.angle_beta   90.00
_cell.angle_gamma   90.00
#
_symmetry.space_group_name_H-M   'P 1'
#
loop_
_entity.id
_entity.type
_entity.pdbx_description
1 polymer ?
#
loop_
_entity_poly.entity_id
_entity_poly.type
_entity_poly.pdbx_seq_one_letter_code
_entity_poly.pdbx_strand_id
1 'polypeptide(L)'
;MNEHLERVLKNSTNFDLWLAVSEYRVNDALAILSGESFIEKARRSWSRFWGGAMPHADFNSVREVAFKLLSNVPDTDLVVPKMILVGVDSVFTEWIRFCCSIHYSGHFQQQLEVLLKQTIQRLEELAEEVAQQSNGYPHNSINGGVWFNGATVRNWSDALGYLFELRNKPHNRATVLQCKCKITCSIMSHYPHLVGPDMIEAATALISIGDNKTAEKYYLAVIADFEQLLECRNDESNENIQEEELISFKALLDAYNGIDRIQAGHDYDDKRKVLEQLISNAGILSSGNSTDNIQLR
;
A
#
# COMPACT_ATOMS: atom_id res chain seq x y z
N MET A 1 -14.00 5.86 -16.91
CA MET A 1 -13.53 5.15 -15.69
C MET A 1 -12.64 6.11 -14.91
N ASN A 2 -12.77 6.18 -13.58
CA ASN A 2 -11.91 7.03 -12.75
C ASN A 2 -10.45 6.53 -12.81
N GLU A 3 -9.46 7.43 -12.91
CA GLU A 3 -8.03 7.07 -13.03
C GLU A 3 -7.54 6.17 -11.88
N HIS A 4 -8.03 6.41 -10.66
CA HIS A 4 -7.68 5.57 -9.52
C HIS A 4 -8.24 4.15 -9.67
N LEU A 5 -9.51 4.02 -10.09
CA LEU A 5 -10.11 2.70 -10.32
C LEU A 5 -9.35 1.94 -11.41
N GLU A 6 -9.00 2.60 -12.51
CA GLU A 6 -8.20 1.99 -13.57
C GLU A 6 -6.86 1.47 -13.04
N ARG A 7 -6.17 2.28 -12.24
CA ARG A 7 -4.89 1.92 -11.62
C ARG A 7 -5.02 0.72 -10.69
N VAL A 8 -6.08 0.67 -9.87
CA VAL A 8 -6.36 -0.43 -8.93
C VAL A 8 -6.72 -1.72 -9.67
N LEU A 9 -7.53 -1.65 -10.72
CA LEU A 9 -7.95 -2.83 -11.47
C LEU A 9 -6.86 -3.37 -12.41
N LYS A 10 -5.87 -2.54 -12.77
CA LYS A 10 -4.75 -2.94 -13.63
C LYS A 10 -4.11 -4.22 -13.13
N ASN A 11 -3.84 -5.14 -14.06
CA ASN A 11 -3.25 -6.46 -13.84
C ASN A 11 -4.06 -7.41 -12.94
N SER A 12 -5.34 -7.12 -12.65
CA SER A 12 -6.20 -8.10 -11.98
C SER A 12 -6.55 -9.25 -12.93
N THR A 13 -6.46 -10.48 -12.43
CA THR A 13 -6.97 -11.66 -13.14
C THR A 13 -8.50 -11.71 -13.16
N ASN A 14 -9.17 -10.89 -12.35
CA ASN A 14 -10.61 -10.72 -12.32
C ASN A 14 -11.03 -9.31 -12.80
N PHE A 15 -10.26 -8.69 -13.71
CA PHE A 15 -10.53 -7.34 -14.21
C PHE A 15 -11.99 -7.15 -14.67
N ASP A 16 -12.49 -8.03 -15.54
CA ASP A 16 -13.86 -7.94 -16.07
C ASP A 16 -14.93 -8.05 -14.99
N LEU A 17 -14.68 -8.88 -13.97
CA LEU A 17 -15.57 -9.03 -12.82
C LEU A 17 -15.63 -7.73 -12.01
N TRP A 18 -14.47 -7.19 -11.64
CA TRP A 18 -14.39 -5.96 -10.84
C TRP A 18 -14.90 -4.74 -11.59
N LEU A 19 -14.66 -4.67 -12.90
CA LEU A 19 -15.25 -3.66 -13.76
C LEU A 19 -16.78 -3.77 -13.77
N ALA A 20 -17.32 -4.97 -13.98
CA ALA A 20 -18.77 -5.20 -13.94
C ALA A 20 -19.39 -4.82 -12.58
N VAL A 21 -18.73 -5.14 -11.46
CA VAL A 21 -19.16 -4.68 -10.12
C VAL A 21 -19.15 -3.16 -10.03
N SER A 22 -18.08 -2.50 -10.49
CA SER A 22 -17.94 -1.04 -10.42
C SER A 22 -18.94 -0.27 -11.28
N GLU A 23 -19.40 -0.88 -12.37
CA GLU A 23 -20.42 -0.32 -13.27
C GLU A 23 -21.84 -0.77 -12.90
N TYR A 24 -21.99 -1.46 -11.76
CA TYR A 24 -23.24 -2.05 -11.29
C TYR A 24 -23.93 -2.97 -12.31
N ARG A 25 -23.15 -3.65 -13.14
CA ARG A 25 -23.62 -4.69 -14.07
C ARG A 25 -23.76 -6.03 -13.33
N VAL A 26 -24.71 -6.08 -12.38
CA VAL A 26 -24.91 -7.20 -11.46
C VAL A 26 -25.09 -8.53 -12.19
N ASN A 27 -25.88 -8.57 -13.27
CA ASN A 27 -26.10 -9.81 -14.04
C ASN A 27 -24.81 -10.30 -14.71
N ASP A 28 -23.98 -9.41 -15.26
CA ASP A 28 -22.70 -9.77 -15.86
C ASP A 28 -21.73 -10.30 -14.80
N ALA A 29 -21.65 -9.60 -13.67
CA ALA A 29 -20.83 -10.01 -12.53
C ALA A 29 -21.27 -11.39 -11.99
N LEU A 30 -22.58 -11.61 -11.80
CA LEU A 30 -23.13 -12.89 -11.39
C LEU A 30 -22.88 -13.98 -12.44
N ALA A 31 -22.98 -13.68 -13.74
CA ALA A 31 -22.67 -14.65 -14.79
C ALA A 31 -21.19 -15.08 -14.75
N ILE A 32 -20.26 -14.13 -14.57
CA ILE A 32 -18.83 -14.41 -14.39
C ILE A 32 -18.59 -15.24 -13.12
N LEU A 33 -19.28 -14.91 -12.03
CA LEU A 33 -19.16 -15.61 -10.75
C LEU A 33 -19.73 -17.04 -10.79
N SER A 34 -20.87 -17.24 -11.45
CA SER A 34 -21.54 -18.54 -11.65
C SER A 34 -20.90 -19.40 -12.76
N GLY A 35 -19.91 -18.84 -13.46
CA GLY A 35 -19.36 -19.31 -14.73
C GLY A 35 -18.47 -20.56 -14.67
N GLU A 36 -18.88 -21.61 -13.96
CA GLU A 36 -18.41 -22.97 -14.21
C GLU A 36 -18.66 -23.41 -15.67
N SER A 37 -19.50 -22.75 -16.48
CA SER A 37 -19.84 -23.28 -17.83
C SER A 37 -18.84 -23.01 -18.96
N PHE A 38 -18.01 -21.95 -18.91
CA PHE A 38 -17.06 -21.66 -20.00
C PHE A 38 -15.69 -22.31 -19.74
N ILE A 39 -15.21 -22.24 -18.50
CA ILE A 39 -13.96 -22.88 -18.10
C ILE A 39 -14.11 -24.40 -18.09
N GLU A 40 -15.28 -24.98 -17.74
CA GLU A 40 -15.45 -26.43 -17.73
C GLU A 40 -15.60 -27.04 -19.15
N LYS A 41 -16.14 -26.28 -20.12
CA LYS A 41 -16.09 -26.65 -21.55
C LYS A 41 -14.65 -26.62 -22.11
N ALA A 42 -13.85 -25.64 -21.71
CA ALA A 42 -12.43 -25.60 -22.06
C ALA A 42 -11.63 -26.70 -21.32
N ARG A 43 -11.93 -26.95 -20.05
CA ARG A 43 -11.32 -27.99 -19.18
C ARG A 43 -11.53 -29.39 -19.74
N ARG A 44 -12.75 -29.74 -20.17
CA ARG A 44 -13.05 -31.06 -20.77
C ARG A 44 -12.35 -31.28 -22.12
N SER A 45 -12.06 -30.21 -22.86
CA SER A 45 -11.38 -30.30 -24.15
C SER A 45 -9.86 -30.38 -24.00
N TRP A 46 -9.28 -29.80 -22.95
CA TRP A 46 -7.84 -29.79 -22.69
C TRP A 46 -7.36 -30.93 -21.76
N SER A 47 -8.21 -31.44 -20.88
CA SER A 47 -7.88 -32.59 -19.99
C SER A 47 -7.68 -33.91 -20.74
N ARG A 48 -8.11 -34.00 -22.01
CA ARG A 48 -7.79 -35.15 -22.88
C ARG A 48 -6.38 -35.08 -23.46
N PHE A 49 -5.72 -33.92 -23.42
CA PHE A 49 -4.43 -33.72 -24.10
C PHE A 49 -3.23 -33.79 -23.14
N TRP A 50 -3.43 -33.52 -21.85
CA TRP A 50 -2.37 -33.61 -20.84
C TRP A 50 -2.87 -34.44 -19.65
N GLY A 51 -2.49 -35.72 -19.62
CA GLY A 51 -2.81 -36.67 -18.54
C GLY A 51 -2.02 -36.40 -17.26
N GLY A 52 -2.19 -35.22 -16.68
CA GLY A 52 -1.65 -34.85 -15.38
C GLY A 52 -2.75 -34.19 -14.56
N ALA A 53 -2.92 -34.61 -13.30
CA ALA A 53 -3.79 -33.94 -12.35
C ALA A 53 -3.30 -32.50 -12.16
N MET A 54 -3.96 -31.55 -12.82
CA MET A 54 -3.78 -30.12 -12.56
C MET A 54 -4.40 -29.78 -11.21
N PRO A 55 -3.78 -28.88 -10.42
CA PRO A 55 -4.24 -28.53 -9.09
C PRO A 55 -5.67 -27.98 -9.16
N HIS A 56 -6.49 -28.39 -8.20
CA HIS A 56 -7.87 -27.95 -8.07
C HIS A 56 -7.90 -26.42 -8.01
N ALA A 57 -8.73 -25.81 -8.87
CA ALA A 57 -9.03 -24.38 -8.81
C ALA A 57 -9.64 -24.09 -7.44
N ASP A 58 -8.85 -23.48 -6.55
CA ASP A 58 -9.31 -23.01 -5.25
C ASP A 58 -10.26 -21.85 -5.51
N PHE A 59 -11.52 -22.02 -5.11
CA PHE A 59 -12.55 -20.98 -5.27
C PHE A 59 -12.11 -19.77 -4.44
N ASN A 60 -11.60 -18.74 -5.13
CA ASN A 60 -11.07 -17.51 -4.55
C ASN A 60 -12.09 -16.93 -3.56
N SER A 61 -11.75 -16.94 -2.26
CA SER A 61 -12.61 -16.53 -1.15
C SER A 61 -13.21 -15.12 -1.31
N VAL A 62 -12.54 -14.23 -2.05
CA VAL A 62 -13.07 -12.91 -2.44
C VAL A 62 -14.31 -13.04 -3.34
N ARG A 63 -14.29 -13.96 -4.31
CA ARG A 63 -15.40 -14.20 -5.23
C ARG A 63 -16.62 -14.76 -4.51
N GLU A 64 -16.43 -15.56 -3.45
CA GLU A 64 -17.53 -16.06 -2.63
C GLU A 64 -18.26 -14.90 -1.92
N VAL A 65 -17.50 -13.98 -1.32
CA VAL A 65 -18.07 -12.78 -0.69
C VAL A 65 -18.77 -11.90 -1.72
N ALA A 66 -18.16 -11.70 -2.90
CA ALA A 66 -18.78 -10.97 -4.01
C ALA A 66 -20.09 -11.61 -4.47
N PHE A 67 -20.12 -12.94 -4.64
CA PHE A 67 -21.32 -13.67 -5.05
C PHE A 67 -22.43 -13.54 -4.00
N LYS A 68 -22.10 -13.69 -2.72
CA LYS A 68 -23.05 -13.51 -1.61
C LYS A 68 -23.64 -12.11 -1.61
N LEU A 69 -22.80 -11.07 -1.73
CA LEU A 69 -23.24 -9.67 -1.76
C LEU A 69 -24.17 -9.40 -2.95
N LEU A 70 -23.80 -9.85 -4.14
CA LEU A 70 -24.54 -9.57 -5.38
C LEU A 70 -25.83 -10.39 -5.51
N SER A 71 -25.89 -11.56 -4.86
CA SER A 71 -27.06 -12.45 -4.93
C SER A 71 -28.14 -12.11 -3.90
N ASN A 72 -27.80 -11.57 -2.72
CA ASN A 72 -28.76 -11.31 -1.64
C ASN A 72 -28.40 -10.06 -0.81
N VAL A 73 -29.23 -9.01 -0.90
CA VAL A 73 -28.85 -7.64 -0.50
C VAL A 73 -29.13 -7.24 0.96
N PRO A 74 -30.22 -7.61 1.67
CA PRO A 74 -30.49 -6.93 2.96
C PRO A 74 -29.83 -7.52 4.22
N ASP A 75 -29.60 -8.84 4.32
CA ASP A 75 -29.33 -9.50 5.62
C ASP A 75 -28.09 -10.41 5.65
N THR A 76 -27.18 -10.26 4.71
CA THR A 76 -26.03 -11.18 4.64
C THR A 76 -24.96 -10.75 5.65
N ASP A 77 -24.68 -11.61 6.64
CA ASP A 77 -23.47 -11.57 7.46
C ASP A 77 -22.25 -11.77 6.57
N LEU A 78 -21.77 -10.67 5.97
CA LEU A 78 -20.59 -10.67 5.13
C LEU A 78 -19.36 -10.62 6.04
N VAL A 79 -18.49 -11.62 5.86
CA VAL A 79 -17.23 -11.73 6.56
C VAL A 79 -16.10 -11.57 5.55
N VAL A 80 -15.08 -10.80 5.92
CA VAL A 80 -13.87 -10.69 5.11
C VAL A 80 -13.25 -12.08 4.89
N PRO A 81 -12.69 -12.35 3.70
CA PRO A 81 -11.94 -13.57 3.47
C PRO A 81 -10.85 -13.79 4.53
N LYS A 82 -10.59 -15.05 4.87
CA LYS A 82 -9.40 -15.37 5.66
C LYS A 82 -8.15 -15.01 4.86
N MET A 83 -7.32 -14.12 5.41
CA MET A 83 -6.11 -13.62 4.75
C MET A 83 -4.89 -13.97 5.60
N ILE A 84 -4.39 -15.19 5.54
CA ILE A 84 -3.12 -15.53 6.22
C ILE A 84 -1.93 -14.92 5.47
N LEU A 85 -0.85 -14.58 6.18
CA LEU A 85 0.31 -13.93 5.55
C LEU A 85 0.87 -14.72 4.35
N VAL A 86 0.90 -16.05 4.42
CA VAL A 86 1.35 -16.91 3.31
C VAL A 86 0.28 -16.94 2.22
N GLY A 87 0.60 -16.45 1.01
CA GLY A 87 -0.35 -16.40 -0.11
C GLY A 87 -1.33 -15.23 -0.05
N VAL A 88 -1.06 -14.26 0.83
CA VAL A 88 -1.87 -13.05 1.02
C VAL A 88 -1.96 -12.20 -0.25
N ASP A 89 -0.96 -12.31 -1.13
CA ASP A 89 -0.87 -11.62 -2.40
C ASP A 89 -2.06 -11.92 -3.32
N SER A 90 -2.58 -13.15 -3.31
CA SER A 90 -3.72 -13.53 -4.14
C SER A 90 -5.07 -13.08 -3.56
N VAL A 91 -5.17 -12.94 -2.25
CA VAL A 91 -6.45 -12.67 -1.55
C VAL A 91 -6.60 -11.19 -1.20
N PHE A 92 -5.60 -10.61 -0.53
CA PHE A 92 -5.68 -9.22 -0.06
C PHE A 92 -5.78 -8.24 -1.22
N THR A 93 -5.01 -8.46 -2.28
CA THR A 93 -4.99 -7.55 -3.45
C THR A 93 -6.34 -7.55 -4.18
N GLU A 94 -6.90 -8.73 -4.43
CA GLU A 94 -8.22 -8.91 -5.03
C GLU A 94 -9.33 -8.40 -4.11
N TRP A 95 -9.15 -8.53 -2.79
CA TRP A 95 -10.07 -7.99 -1.80
C TRP A 95 -10.14 -6.46 -1.83
N ILE A 96 -8.99 -5.77 -1.89
CA ILE A 96 -8.97 -4.31 -2.02
C ILE A 96 -9.60 -3.86 -3.34
N ARG A 97 -9.32 -4.56 -4.45
CA ARG A 97 -9.97 -4.30 -5.75
C ARG A 97 -11.49 -4.43 -5.68
N PHE A 98 -11.99 -5.48 -5.02
CA PHE A 98 -13.42 -5.66 -4.80
C PHE A 98 -14.02 -4.52 -3.96
N CYS A 99 -13.38 -4.12 -2.86
CA CYS A 99 -13.83 -2.99 -2.04
C CYS A 99 -13.89 -1.67 -2.84
N CYS A 100 -12.86 -1.37 -3.63
CA CYS A 100 -12.85 -0.22 -4.52
C CYS A 100 -13.98 -0.31 -5.54
N SER A 101 -14.20 -1.48 -6.15
CA SER A 101 -15.27 -1.68 -7.13
C SER A 101 -16.66 -1.42 -6.53
N ILE A 102 -16.93 -1.92 -5.32
CA ILE A 102 -18.18 -1.60 -4.61
C ILE A 102 -18.29 -0.09 -4.38
N HIS A 103 -17.21 0.57 -3.92
CA HIS A 103 -17.22 2.01 -3.69
C HIS A 103 -17.62 2.79 -4.95
N TYR A 104 -16.99 2.50 -6.08
CA TYR A 104 -17.27 3.19 -7.35
C TYR A 104 -18.64 2.88 -7.93
N SER A 105 -19.21 1.71 -7.63
CA SER A 105 -20.59 1.40 -8.02
C SER A 105 -21.61 2.36 -7.39
N GLY A 106 -21.30 2.95 -6.23
CA GLY A 106 -22.26 3.71 -5.42
C GLY A 106 -23.32 2.85 -4.73
N HIS A 107 -23.33 1.53 -4.96
CA HIS A 107 -24.24 0.56 -4.35
C HIS A 107 -23.58 -0.14 -3.16
N PHE A 108 -24.38 -0.84 -2.34
CA PHE A 108 -23.91 -1.65 -1.20
C PHE A 108 -23.07 -0.90 -0.15
N GLN A 109 -23.29 0.39 0.04
CA GLN A 109 -22.43 1.23 0.88
C GLN A 109 -22.44 0.84 2.36
N GLN A 110 -23.56 0.31 2.86
CA GLN A 110 -23.67 -0.19 4.24
C GLN A 110 -22.83 -1.46 4.44
N GLN A 111 -22.94 -2.40 3.50
CA GLN A 111 -22.16 -3.64 3.49
C GLN A 111 -20.67 -3.34 3.35
N LEU A 112 -20.30 -2.41 2.47
CA LEU A 112 -18.93 -1.95 2.31
C LEU A 112 -18.37 -1.35 3.61
N GLU A 113 -19.16 -0.58 4.37
CA GLU A 113 -18.70 -0.03 5.64
C GLU A 113 -18.38 -1.12 6.67
N VAL A 114 -19.19 -2.19 6.74
CA VAL A 114 -18.94 -3.36 7.59
C VAL A 114 -17.66 -4.08 7.15
N LEU A 115 -17.54 -4.34 5.85
CA LEU A 115 -16.39 -5.02 5.26
C LEU A 115 -15.08 -4.23 5.47
N LEU A 116 -15.10 -2.91 5.32
CA LEU A 116 -13.93 -2.06 5.52
C LEU A 116 -13.47 -2.05 6.99
N LYS A 117 -14.39 -2.07 7.95
CA LYS A 117 -14.03 -2.19 9.39
C LYS A 117 -13.31 -3.51 9.67
N GLN A 118 -13.85 -4.62 9.18
CA GLN A 118 -13.20 -5.92 9.30
C GLN A 118 -11.86 -5.98 8.55
N THR A 119 -11.73 -5.26 7.44
CA THR A 119 -10.49 -5.19 6.65
C THR A 119 -9.38 -4.48 7.43
N ILE A 120 -9.68 -3.41 8.16
CA ILE A 120 -8.71 -2.74 9.05
C ILE A 120 -8.24 -3.71 10.12
N GLN A 121 -9.15 -4.39 10.80
CA GLN A 121 -8.78 -5.37 11.82
C GLN A 121 -7.86 -6.45 11.25
N ARG A 122 -8.17 -6.96 10.05
CA ARG A 122 -7.32 -7.97 9.41
C ARG A 122 -5.95 -7.41 8.99
N LEU A 123 -5.89 -6.15 8.56
CA LEU A 123 -4.62 -5.47 8.26
C LEU A 123 -3.75 -5.30 9.52
N GLU A 124 -4.35 -4.95 10.65
CA GLU A 124 -3.64 -4.87 11.95
C GLU A 124 -3.05 -6.22 12.35
N GLU A 125 -3.85 -7.30 12.21
CA GLU A 125 -3.41 -8.68 12.44
C GLU A 125 -2.26 -9.07 11.50
N LEU A 126 -2.37 -8.76 10.20
CA LEU A 126 -1.30 -9.02 9.22
C LEU A 126 -0.03 -8.24 9.53
N ALA A 127 -0.14 -6.97 9.94
CA ALA A 127 1.01 -6.15 10.31
C ALA A 127 1.73 -6.70 11.56
N GLU A 128 0.98 -7.25 12.52
CA GLU A 128 1.53 -7.96 13.66
C GLU A 128 2.20 -9.29 13.25
N GLU A 129 1.54 -10.09 12.41
CA GLU A 129 2.09 -11.34 11.88
C GLU A 129 3.44 -11.10 11.16
N VAL A 130 3.54 -10.05 10.34
CA VAL A 130 4.79 -9.65 9.68
C VAL A 130 5.85 -9.24 10.71
N ALA A 131 5.50 -8.38 11.67
CA ALA A 131 6.44 -7.92 12.69
C ALA A 131 7.03 -9.09 13.48
N GLN A 132 6.20 -10.03 13.93
CA GLN A 132 6.63 -11.22 14.66
C GLN A 132 7.52 -12.15 13.82
N GLN A 133 7.18 -12.34 12.55
CA GLN A 133 7.89 -13.26 11.65
C GLN A 133 9.12 -12.61 10.98
N SER A 134 9.32 -11.30 11.13
CA SER A 134 10.49 -10.59 10.61
C SER A 134 11.81 -11.00 11.28
N ASN A 135 11.74 -11.64 12.45
CA ASN A 135 12.90 -12.14 13.20
C ASN A 135 13.91 -11.03 13.57
N GLY A 136 13.50 -9.76 13.68
CA GLY A 136 14.40 -8.65 14.01
C GLY A 136 15.34 -8.26 12.87
N TYR A 137 14.92 -8.49 11.63
CA TYR A 137 15.58 -8.03 10.41
C TYR A 137 15.88 -6.51 10.47
N PRO A 138 17.04 -6.03 9.95
CA PRO A 138 18.05 -6.75 9.16
C PRO A 138 19.10 -7.52 9.97
N HIS A 139 19.09 -7.44 11.31
CA HIS A 139 20.14 -8.04 12.14
C HIS A 139 20.13 -9.57 12.06
N ASN A 140 18.98 -10.17 11.80
CA ASN A 140 18.84 -11.60 11.50
C ASN A 140 18.22 -11.79 10.11
N SER A 141 18.39 -12.98 9.53
CA SER A 141 17.73 -13.32 8.27
C SER A 141 16.21 -13.41 8.41
N ILE A 142 15.52 -12.96 7.36
CA ILE A 142 14.07 -13.04 7.21
C ILE A 142 13.71 -14.13 6.19
N ASN A 143 12.57 -14.80 6.40
CA ASN A 143 12.01 -15.69 5.40
C ASN A 143 11.55 -14.89 4.16
N GLY A 144 11.97 -15.30 2.96
CA GLY A 144 11.63 -14.58 1.72
C GLY A 144 10.13 -14.47 1.46
N GLY A 145 9.33 -15.45 1.90
CA GLY A 145 7.87 -15.38 1.84
C GLY A 145 7.29 -14.31 2.76
N VAL A 146 7.81 -14.14 3.97
CA VAL A 146 7.39 -13.06 4.90
C VAL A 146 7.71 -11.70 4.29
N TRP A 147 8.92 -11.54 3.74
CA TRP A 147 9.34 -10.31 3.08
C TRP A 147 8.44 -9.97 1.88
N PHE A 148 8.22 -10.92 0.97
CA PHE A 148 7.42 -10.70 -0.25
C PHE A 148 5.94 -10.44 0.06
N ASN A 149 5.35 -11.22 0.96
CA ASN A 149 3.95 -11.06 1.34
C ASN A 149 3.73 -9.76 2.13
N GLY A 150 4.65 -9.42 3.04
CA GLY A 150 4.63 -8.13 3.75
C GLY A 150 4.73 -6.95 2.79
N ALA A 151 5.64 -7.00 1.82
CA ALA A 151 5.76 -5.97 0.80
C ALA A 151 4.47 -5.81 -0.03
N THR A 152 3.78 -6.92 -0.32
CA THR A 152 2.49 -6.88 -1.02
C THR A 152 1.41 -6.19 -0.19
N VAL A 153 1.28 -6.55 1.09
CA VAL A 153 0.30 -5.92 2.01
C VAL A 153 0.61 -4.42 2.19
N ARG A 154 1.89 -4.07 2.35
CA ARG A 154 2.36 -2.68 2.40
C ARG A 154 1.90 -1.89 1.17
N ASN A 155 2.20 -2.38 -0.02
CA ASN A 155 1.88 -1.68 -1.26
C ASN A 155 0.36 -1.52 -1.47
N TRP A 156 -0.43 -2.52 -1.09
CA TRP A 156 -1.89 -2.42 -1.20
C TRP A 156 -2.55 -1.62 -0.08
N SER A 157 -1.82 -1.30 1.00
CA SER A 157 -2.27 -0.36 2.01
C SER A 157 -2.41 1.07 1.45
N ASP A 158 -1.66 1.44 0.40
CA ASP A 158 -1.83 2.73 -0.28
C ASP A 158 -3.20 2.86 -0.94
N ALA A 159 -3.62 1.81 -1.66
CA ALA A 159 -4.93 1.77 -2.30
C ALA A 159 -6.07 1.82 -1.26
N LEU A 160 -5.91 1.09 -0.15
CA LEU A 160 -6.88 1.12 0.95
C LEU A 160 -6.92 2.48 1.67
N GLY A 161 -5.75 3.09 1.91
CA GLY A 161 -5.63 4.42 2.51
C GLY A 161 -6.31 5.48 1.65
N TYR A 162 -6.07 5.45 0.34
CA TYR A 162 -6.73 6.35 -0.62
C TYR A 162 -8.24 6.11 -0.69
N LEU A 163 -8.70 4.85 -0.61
CA LEU A 163 -10.14 4.56 -0.51
C LEU A 163 -10.78 5.21 0.73
N PHE A 164 -10.10 5.20 1.88
CA PHE A 164 -10.59 5.90 3.07
C PHE A 164 -10.55 7.42 2.95
N GLU A 165 -9.56 7.96 2.22
CA GLU A 165 -9.49 9.38 1.88
C GLU A 165 -10.70 9.82 1.05
N LEU A 166 -11.00 9.10 -0.05
CA LEU A 166 -12.18 9.34 -0.90
C LEU A 166 -13.50 9.28 -0.12
N ARG A 167 -13.55 8.45 0.93
CA ARG A 167 -14.71 8.27 1.80
C ARG A 167 -14.75 9.24 2.99
N ASN A 168 -13.82 10.18 3.11
CA ASN A 168 -13.68 11.11 4.23
C ASN A 168 -13.61 10.38 5.59
N LYS A 169 -12.80 9.32 5.68
CA LYS A 169 -12.58 8.52 6.90
C LYS A 169 -11.13 8.70 7.41
N PRO A 170 -10.76 9.89 7.93
CA PRO A 170 -9.37 10.21 8.23
C PRO A 170 -8.77 9.33 9.34
N HIS A 171 -9.56 8.92 10.34
CA HIS A 171 -9.09 7.99 11.38
C HIS A 171 -8.71 6.62 10.79
N ASN A 172 -9.56 6.07 9.93
CA ASN A 172 -9.28 4.80 9.27
C ASN A 172 -8.06 4.89 8.33
N ARG A 173 -7.91 6.01 7.61
CA ARG A 173 -6.72 6.29 6.80
C ARG A 173 -5.46 6.29 7.66
N ALA A 174 -5.50 6.98 8.82
CA ALA A 174 -4.37 7.00 9.75
C ALA A 174 -4.01 5.59 10.24
N THR A 175 -4.99 4.78 10.65
CA THR A 175 -4.76 3.39 11.08
C THR A 175 -4.08 2.55 9.99
N VAL A 176 -4.58 2.62 8.74
CA VAL A 176 -3.99 1.89 7.61
C VAL A 176 -2.53 2.29 7.37
N LEU A 177 -2.22 3.59 7.44
CA LEU A 177 -0.87 4.09 7.26
C LEU A 177 0.06 3.74 8.42
N GLN A 178 -0.45 3.66 9.64
CA GLN A 178 0.32 3.12 10.78
C GLN A 178 0.64 1.63 10.57
N CYS A 179 -0.31 0.81 10.11
CA CYS A 179 -0.06 -0.59 9.75
C CYS A 179 0.97 -0.72 8.63
N LYS A 180 0.84 0.09 7.58
CA LYS A 180 1.81 0.17 6.46
C LYS A 180 3.22 0.45 7.00
N CYS A 181 3.38 1.50 7.82
CA CYS A 181 4.66 1.84 8.42
C CYS A 181 5.23 0.70 9.28
N LYS A 182 4.40 0.06 10.12
CA LYS A 182 4.84 -1.08 10.94
C LYS A 182 5.38 -2.22 10.09
N ILE A 183 4.70 -2.53 8.98
CA ILE A 183 5.17 -3.53 8.02
C ILE A 183 6.52 -3.09 7.44
N THR A 184 6.64 -1.85 6.94
CA THR A 184 7.88 -1.31 6.36
C THR A 184 9.04 -1.39 7.34
N CYS A 185 8.88 -0.94 8.59
CA CYS A 185 9.92 -1.04 9.62
C CYS A 185 10.31 -2.48 9.94
N SER A 186 9.41 -3.45 9.72
CA SER A 186 9.70 -4.87 10.01
C SER A 186 10.49 -5.54 8.89
N ILE A 187 10.28 -5.18 7.63
CA ILE A 187 10.87 -5.90 6.48
C ILE A 187 11.82 -5.07 5.61
N MET A 188 11.86 -3.76 5.82
CA MET A 188 12.57 -2.79 4.99
C MET A 188 13.28 -1.71 5.83
N SER A 189 13.54 -1.96 7.11
CA SER A 189 14.16 -0.98 8.04
C SER A 189 15.51 -0.43 7.57
N HIS A 190 16.26 -1.17 6.76
CA HIS A 190 17.54 -0.73 6.18
C HIS A 190 17.40 0.00 4.83
N TYR A 191 16.18 0.33 4.40
CA TYR A 191 15.90 1.18 3.23
C TYR A 191 15.29 2.52 3.65
N PRO A 192 16.11 3.52 4.01
CA PRO A 192 15.63 4.84 4.45
C PRO A 192 14.66 5.50 3.46
N HIS A 193 14.90 5.32 2.17
CA HIS A 193 14.09 5.86 1.09
C HIS A 193 12.68 5.24 0.99
N LEU A 194 12.41 4.14 1.70
CA LEU A 194 11.07 3.55 1.84
C LEU A 194 10.48 3.82 3.22
N VAL A 195 11.28 3.69 4.28
CA VAL A 195 10.85 3.89 5.67
C VAL A 195 10.43 5.33 5.92
N GLY A 196 11.26 6.29 5.52
CA GLY A 196 11.03 7.71 5.77
C GLY A 196 9.69 8.18 5.21
N PRO A 197 9.43 8.04 3.89
CA PRO A 197 8.16 8.44 3.29
C PRO A 197 6.93 7.83 3.98
N ASP A 198 6.96 6.53 4.32
CA ASP A 198 5.84 5.88 5.00
C ASP A 198 5.61 6.45 6.40
N MET A 199 6.69 6.75 7.15
CA MET A 199 6.60 7.36 8.47
C MET A 199 6.05 8.79 8.40
N ILE A 200 6.51 9.59 7.43
CA ILE A 200 6.03 10.95 7.20
C ILE A 200 4.55 10.95 6.81
N GLU A 201 4.13 10.03 5.94
CA GLU A 201 2.74 9.91 5.52
C GLU A 201 1.83 9.55 6.70
N ALA A 202 2.24 8.59 7.53
CA ALA A 202 1.52 8.21 8.75
C ALA A 202 1.44 9.36 9.77
N ALA A 203 2.56 10.06 10.02
CA ALA A 203 2.61 11.22 10.92
C ALA A 203 1.67 12.34 10.46
N THR A 204 1.65 12.63 9.16
CA THR A 204 0.76 13.65 8.57
C THR A 204 -0.70 13.25 8.72
N ALA A 205 -1.04 11.97 8.52
CA ALA A 205 -2.38 11.47 8.75
C ALA A 205 -2.80 11.57 10.23
N LEU A 206 -1.88 11.33 11.17
CA LEU A 206 -2.12 11.46 12.61
C LEU A 206 -2.36 12.91 13.03
N ILE A 207 -1.61 13.87 12.49
CA ILE A 207 -1.88 15.30 12.68
C ILE A 207 -3.31 15.64 12.22
N SER A 208 -3.74 15.12 11.06
CA SER A 208 -5.06 15.44 10.51
C SER A 208 -6.23 15.00 11.40
N ILE A 209 -5.99 14.04 12.30
CA ILE A 209 -6.97 13.56 13.30
C ILE A 209 -6.72 14.09 14.71
N GLY A 210 -5.74 14.99 14.88
CA GLY A 210 -5.39 15.60 16.15
C GLY A 210 -4.50 14.76 17.06
N ASP A 211 -3.97 13.63 16.60
CA ASP A 211 -3.02 12.81 17.39
C ASP A 211 -1.57 13.29 17.19
N ASN A 212 -1.31 14.52 17.65
CA ASN A 212 0.00 15.15 17.53
C ASN A 212 1.07 14.40 18.32
N LYS A 213 0.71 13.77 19.45
CA LYS A 213 1.65 13.03 20.30
C LYS A 213 2.19 11.78 19.59
N THR A 214 1.33 11.05 18.89
CA THR A 214 1.81 9.91 18.09
C THR A 214 2.53 10.39 16.85
N ALA A 215 2.04 11.42 16.16
CA ALA A 215 2.73 12.00 14.99
C ALA A 215 4.17 12.44 15.31
N GLU A 216 4.36 13.12 16.44
CA GLU A 216 5.68 13.56 16.93
C GLU A 216 6.66 12.39 17.05
N LYS A 217 6.23 11.24 17.58
CA LYS A 217 7.09 10.05 17.68
C LYS A 217 7.58 9.55 16.33
N TYR A 218 6.73 9.61 15.30
CA TYR A 218 7.11 9.21 13.95
C TYR A 218 8.15 10.18 13.36
N TYR A 219 7.94 11.49 13.51
CA TYR A 219 8.91 12.48 13.06
C TYR A 219 10.25 12.36 13.80
N LEU A 220 10.23 12.22 15.13
CA LEU A 220 11.45 12.04 15.93
C LEU A 220 12.19 10.76 15.57
N ALA A 221 11.50 9.67 15.24
CA ALA A 221 12.13 8.44 14.80
C ALA A 221 12.83 8.61 13.43
N VAL A 222 12.19 9.29 12.46
CA VAL A 222 12.84 9.64 11.19
C VAL A 222 14.09 10.51 11.42
N ILE A 223 13.98 11.51 12.30
CA ILE A 223 15.12 12.37 12.66
C ILE A 223 16.26 11.53 13.25
N ALA A 224 15.97 10.70 14.24
CA ALA A 224 16.97 9.88 14.92
C ALA A 224 17.71 8.94 13.96
N ASP A 225 16.99 8.32 13.02
CA ASP A 225 17.57 7.34 12.11
C ASP A 225 18.29 7.99 10.92
N PHE A 226 17.83 9.15 10.44
CA PHE A 226 18.29 9.71 9.16
C PHE A 226 19.26 10.87 9.30
N GLU A 227 19.40 11.46 10.50
CA GLU A 227 20.38 12.55 10.71
C GLU A 227 21.81 12.13 10.39
N GLN A 228 22.17 10.88 10.69
CA GLN A 228 23.50 10.35 10.38
C GLN A 228 23.79 10.36 8.86
N LEU A 229 22.76 10.18 8.01
CA LEU A 229 22.91 10.23 6.56
C LEU A 229 23.34 11.63 6.08
N LEU A 230 22.85 12.67 6.76
CA LEU A 230 23.25 14.05 6.47
C LEU A 230 24.68 14.32 6.95
N GLU A 231 25.07 13.79 8.10
CA GLU A 231 26.41 13.96 8.68
C GLU A 231 27.49 13.29 7.82
N CYS A 232 27.29 12.03 7.41
CA CYS A 232 28.25 11.30 6.56
C CYS A 232 28.53 12.02 5.23
N ARG A 233 27.55 12.77 4.71
CA ARG A 233 27.68 13.46 3.44
C ARG A 233 28.49 14.75 3.50
N ASN A 234 28.56 15.40 4.67
CA ASN A 234 29.43 16.56 4.85
C ASN A 234 30.92 16.18 4.70
N ASP A 235 31.25 14.91 4.93
CA ASP A 235 32.61 14.36 4.78
C ASP A 235 32.91 13.93 3.33
N GLU A 236 31.88 13.58 2.54
CA GLU A 236 31.97 13.07 1.16
C GLU A 236 31.59 14.13 0.12
N SER A 237 32.29 15.26 0.15
CA SER A 237 31.93 16.51 -0.57
C SER A 237 31.88 16.48 -2.12
N ASN A 238 32.00 15.33 -2.80
CA ASN A 238 32.11 15.27 -4.27
C ASN A 238 31.20 14.25 -4.99
N GLU A 239 30.32 13.52 -4.31
CA GLU A 239 29.41 12.57 -4.98
C GLU A 239 28.01 13.15 -5.26
N ASN A 240 27.49 12.85 -6.45
CA ASN A 240 26.13 13.20 -6.86
C ASN A 240 25.11 12.46 -5.98
N ILE A 241 24.07 13.18 -5.51
CA ILE A 241 22.98 12.59 -4.74
C ILE A 241 22.27 11.53 -5.56
N GLN A 242 22.21 10.31 -5.05
CA GLN A 242 21.40 9.25 -5.64
C GLN A 242 19.91 9.50 -5.37
N GLU A 243 19.02 8.99 -6.23
CA GLU A 243 17.58 9.21 -6.09
C GLU A 243 17.03 8.74 -4.73
N GLU A 244 17.50 7.59 -4.24
CA GLU A 244 17.12 7.05 -2.93
C GLU A 244 17.55 7.96 -1.76
N GLU A 245 18.76 8.51 -1.82
CA GLU A 245 19.24 9.48 -0.82
C GLU A 245 18.40 10.75 -0.85
N LEU A 246 18.04 11.23 -2.05
CA LEU A 246 17.19 12.41 -2.21
C LEU A 246 15.81 12.20 -1.58
N ILE A 247 15.22 11.02 -1.73
CA ILE A 247 13.94 10.66 -1.08
C ILE A 247 14.10 10.66 0.44
N SER A 248 15.20 10.11 0.94
CA SER A 248 15.50 10.05 2.39
C SER A 248 15.70 11.45 2.98
N PHE A 249 16.42 12.34 2.28
CA PHE A 249 16.60 13.73 2.69
C PHE A 249 15.29 14.53 2.67
N LYS A 250 14.42 14.29 1.69
CA LYS A 250 13.07 14.90 1.69
C LYS A 250 12.26 14.45 2.90
N ALA A 251 12.29 13.16 3.24
CA ALA A 251 11.62 12.66 4.42
C ALA A 251 12.18 13.28 5.72
N LEU A 252 13.51 13.45 5.83
CA LEU A 252 14.13 14.13 6.97
C LEU A 252 13.71 15.61 7.05
N LEU A 253 13.70 16.33 5.93
CA LEU A 253 13.21 17.71 5.86
C LEU A 253 11.75 17.82 6.30
N ASP A 254 10.90 16.90 5.83
CA ASP A 254 9.49 16.84 6.22
C ASP A 254 9.32 16.52 7.72
N ALA A 255 10.22 15.74 8.30
CA ALA A 255 10.23 15.46 9.74
C ALA A 255 10.53 16.71 10.57
N TYR A 256 11.56 17.48 10.21
CA TYR A 256 11.87 18.75 10.87
C TYR A 256 10.69 19.72 10.76
N ASN A 257 10.11 19.86 9.57
CA ASN A 257 8.92 20.68 9.37
C ASN A 257 7.72 20.18 10.19
N GLY A 258 7.60 18.87 10.38
CA GLY A 258 6.59 18.24 11.22
C GLY A 258 6.71 18.60 12.70
N ILE A 259 7.93 18.53 13.25
CA ILE A 259 8.19 18.91 14.65
C ILE A 259 7.89 20.38 14.89
N ASP A 260 8.35 21.26 14.01
CA ASP A 260 8.07 22.70 14.12
C ASP A 260 6.56 22.99 14.10
N ARG A 261 5.78 22.30 13.25
CA ARG A 261 4.32 22.44 13.23
C ARG A 261 3.67 22.02 14.56
N ILE A 262 4.21 21.00 15.22
CA ILE A 262 3.65 20.46 16.47
C ILE A 262 4.07 21.30 17.68
N GLN A 263 5.35 21.65 17.77
CA GLN A 263 5.95 22.29 18.95
C GLN A 263 6.01 23.82 18.84
N ALA A 264 5.76 24.39 17.67
CA ALA A 264 5.99 25.82 17.36
C ALA A 264 7.42 26.27 17.69
N GLY A 265 8.40 25.36 17.53
CA GLY A 265 9.82 25.59 17.74
C GLY A 265 10.57 25.91 16.45
N HIS A 266 11.87 26.20 16.60
CA HIS A 266 12.81 26.49 15.51
C HIS A 266 14.11 25.68 15.68
N ASP A 267 14.04 24.55 16.38
CA ASP A 267 15.21 23.80 16.85
C ASP A 267 16.03 23.21 15.69
N TYR A 268 15.41 23.05 14.52
CA TYR A 268 16.02 22.46 13.33
C TYR A 268 16.23 23.45 12.18
N ASP A 269 16.07 24.76 12.38
CA ASP A 269 16.18 25.80 11.34
C ASP A 269 17.45 25.69 10.49
N ASP A 270 18.61 25.55 11.14
CA ASP A 270 19.89 25.48 10.44
C ASP A 270 20.04 24.18 9.64
N LYS A 271 19.63 23.03 10.22
CA LYS A 271 19.65 21.73 9.55
C LYS A 271 18.71 21.69 8.35
N ARG A 272 17.54 22.34 8.43
CA ARG A 272 16.60 22.48 7.30
C ARG A 272 17.20 23.24 6.14
N LYS A 273 17.82 24.39 6.38
CA LYS A 273 18.46 25.20 5.33
C LYS A 273 19.52 24.40 4.56
N VAL A 274 20.32 23.60 5.28
CA VAL A 274 21.30 22.70 4.67
C VAL A 274 20.61 21.68 3.76
N LEU A 275 19.57 20.99 4.24
CA LEU A 275 18.82 20.02 3.44
C LEU A 275 18.14 20.65 2.21
N GLU A 276 17.51 21.81 2.37
CA GLU A 276 16.87 22.54 1.26
C GLU A 276 17.87 22.88 0.16
N GLN A 277 19.07 23.32 0.54
CA GLN A 277 20.15 23.60 -0.42
C GLN A 277 20.61 22.33 -1.13
N LEU A 278 20.83 21.24 -0.40
CA LEU A 278 21.24 19.95 -0.98
C LEU A 278 20.20 19.40 -1.97
N ILE A 279 18.92 19.40 -1.57
CA ILE A 279 17.81 18.94 -2.40
C ILE A 279 17.67 19.79 -3.66
N SER A 280 17.77 21.12 -3.53
CA SER A 280 17.65 22.05 -4.66
C SER A 280 18.78 21.85 -5.68
N ASN A 281 20.02 21.68 -5.21
CA ASN A 281 21.17 21.46 -6.08
C ASN A 281 21.04 20.16 -6.89
N ALA A 282 20.52 19.09 -6.29
CA ALA A 282 20.28 17.83 -7.01
C ALA A 282 19.12 17.93 -8.03
N GLY A 283 18.09 18.72 -7.75
CA GLY A 283 17.02 19.01 -8.70
C GLY A 283 17.50 19.74 -9.96
N ILE A 284 18.48 20.64 -9.81
CA ILE A 284 19.07 21.37 -10.94
C ILE A 284 19.91 20.44 -11.81
N LEU A 285 20.75 19.60 -11.20
CA LEU A 285 21.62 18.65 -11.92
C LEU A 285 20.82 17.58 -12.70
N SER A 286 19.71 17.12 -12.17
CA SER A 286 18.83 16.17 -12.88
C SER A 286 18.10 16.81 -14.07
N SER A 287 17.76 18.10 -13.99
CA SER A 287 17.15 18.85 -15.10
C SER A 287 18.14 19.21 -16.22
N GLY A 288 19.41 19.49 -15.88
CA GLY A 288 20.47 19.83 -16.85
C GLY A 288 20.95 18.65 -17.71
N ASN A 289 20.89 17.42 -17.19
CA ASN A 289 21.24 16.21 -17.94
C ASN A 289 20.15 15.75 -18.93
N SER A 290 18.95 16.33 -18.88
CA SER A 290 17.85 16.00 -19.80
C SER A 290 17.94 16.71 -21.16
N THR A 291 18.74 17.78 -21.27
CA THR A 291 18.88 18.58 -22.49
C THR A 291 20.05 18.19 -23.40
N ASP A 292 20.99 17.35 -22.94
CA ASP A 292 22.24 17.09 -23.66
C ASP A 292 22.28 15.76 -24.46
N ASN A 293 21.16 15.03 -24.58
CA ASN A 293 21.09 13.80 -25.39
C ASN A 293 20.18 13.87 -26.64
N ILE A 294 19.85 15.08 -27.11
CA ILE A 294 19.33 15.29 -28.47
C ILE A 294 20.30 16.22 -29.22
N GLN A 295 21.48 15.71 -29.52
CA GLN A 295 22.24 16.03 -30.73
C GLN A 295 23.55 15.23 -30.76
N LEU A 296 23.61 14.19 -31.60
CA LEU A 296 24.58 14.08 -32.70
C LEU A 296 24.53 12.69 -33.37
N ARG A 297 24.00 12.72 -34.60
CA ARG A 297 24.18 11.80 -35.75
C ARG A 297 23.50 10.44 -35.74
#